data_AF-A0AAU9EFZ1-F1
#
_entry.id   AF-A0AAU9EFZ1-F1
#
_cell.length_a   1.000
_cell.length_b   1.000
_cell.length_c   1.000
_cell.angle_alpha   90.00
_cell.angle_beta   90.00
_cell.angle_gamma   90.00
#
_symmetry.space_group_name_H-M   'P 1'
#
loop_
_entity.id
_entity.type
_entity.pdbx_description
1 polymer ?
#
loop_
_entity_poly.entity_id
_entity_poly.type
_entity_poly.pdbx_seq_one_letter_code
_entity_poly.pdbx_strand_id
1 'polypeptide(L)'
;MSKYKLTKRGKNVAIGLIILIIMIVVFILSSINNNLENVQKELGVSENNISSSEDILKNSESQQNTDSDTNDISKEIVNNSNTDIGDAENIDEITQDDSSLNTEEINSEITNESSSFEDHYNIYFDADSYIIKEKYFSILDKVIADLKNNDVIIVVEGNYNGAFDHKKYLFIDLSLNRALVVKNYFIDNGIDANRIEVVNNEDRNPINKDNSDLQLSLNRRTEIYFKKKID
;
A
#
# COMPACT_ATOMS: atom_id res chain seq x y z
N MET A 1 -16.48 -53.42 -8.33
CA MET A 1 -15.75 -52.26 -7.75
C MET A 1 -14.27 -52.59 -7.70
N SER A 2 -13.44 -51.91 -8.49
CA SER A 2 -11.98 -52.07 -8.45
C SER A 2 -11.43 -51.43 -7.18
N LYS A 3 -10.69 -52.20 -6.36
CA LYS A 3 -10.01 -51.68 -5.17
C LYS A 3 -8.71 -51.02 -5.62
N TYR A 4 -8.68 -49.69 -5.65
CA TYR A 4 -7.45 -48.95 -5.92
C TYR A 4 -6.42 -49.24 -4.82
N LYS A 5 -5.33 -49.92 -5.16
CA LYS A 5 -4.21 -50.14 -4.25
C LYS A 5 -3.20 -49.01 -4.43
N LEU A 6 -3.01 -48.19 -3.38
CA LEU A 6 -1.97 -47.16 -3.39
C LEU A 6 -0.58 -47.82 -3.50
N THR A 7 0.21 -47.32 -4.44
CA THR A 7 1.62 -47.70 -4.59
C THR A 7 2.43 -47.20 -3.38
N LYS A 8 3.60 -47.79 -3.12
CA LYS A 8 4.50 -47.35 -2.03
C LYS A 8 4.84 -45.85 -2.15
N ARG A 9 5.04 -45.36 -3.37
CA ARG A 9 5.24 -43.93 -3.65
C ARG A 9 3.97 -43.11 -3.36
N GLY A 10 2.80 -43.58 -3.75
CA GLY A 10 1.52 -42.91 -3.45
C GLY A 10 1.23 -42.79 -1.96
N LYS A 11 1.60 -43.79 -1.15
CA LYS A 11 1.49 -43.71 0.32
C LYS A 11 2.40 -42.63 0.91
N ASN A 12 3.64 -42.54 0.44
CA ASN A 12 4.58 -41.52 0.93
C ASN A 12 4.11 -40.10 0.57
N VAL A 13 3.55 -39.91 -0.63
CA VAL A 13 2.95 -38.63 -1.03
C VAL A 13 1.73 -38.30 -0.17
N ALA A 14 0.85 -39.26 0.09
CA ALA A 14 -0.31 -39.06 0.95
C ALA A 14 0.10 -38.70 2.40
N ILE A 15 1.12 -39.36 2.95
CA ILE A 15 1.67 -39.02 4.27
C ILE A 15 2.25 -37.60 4.27
N GLY A 16 2.99 -37.21 3.22
CA GLY A 16 3.52 -35.86 3.08
C GLY A 16 2.42 -34.79 3.05
N LEU A 17 1.34 -35.03 2.32
CA LEU A 17 0.18 -34.14 2.28
C LEU A 17 -0.51 -34.02 3.65
N ILE A 18 -0.67 -35.13 4.38
CA ILE A 18 -1.26 -35.11 5.73
C ILE A 18 -0.38 -34.30 6.69
N ILE A 19 0.94 -34.48 6.65
CA ILE A 19 1.88 -33.70 7.49
C ILE A 19 1.80 -32.21 7.15
N LEU A 20 1.75 -31.86 5.86
CA LEU A 20 1.61 -30.48 5.42
C LEU A 20 0.30 -29.84 5.95
N ILE A 21 -0.82 -30.56 5.86
CA ILE A 21 -2.11 -30.08 6.39
C ILE A 21 -2.02 -29.86 7.91
N ILE A 22 -1.40 -30.80 8.65
CA ILE A 22 -1.22 -30.65 10.10
C ILE A 22 -0.37 -29.43 10.43
N MET A 23 0.71 -29.17 9.68
CA MET A 23 1.56 -27.99 9.87
C MET A 23 0.79 -26.68 9.65
N ILE A 24 -0.05 -26.63 8.61
CA ILE A 24 -0.91 -25.47 8.35
C ILE A 24 -1.90 -25.24 9.49
N VAL A 25 -2.54 -26.31 9.99
CA VAL A 25 -3.48 -26.21 11.12
C VAL A 25 -2.79 -25.72 12.38
N VAL A 26 -1.61 -26.25 12.71
CA VAL A 26 -0.82 -25.79 13.87
C VAL A 26 -0.42 -24.32 13.73
N PHE A 27 -0.01 -23.90 12.52
CA PHE A 27 0.33 -22.50 12.24
C PHE A 27 -0.88 -21.57 12.45
N ILE A 28 -2.06 -21.94 11.94
CA ILE A 28 -3.29 -21.16 12.14
C ILE A 28 -3.66 -21.08 13.62
N LEU A 29 -3.60 -22.20 14.36
CA LEU A 29 -3.89 -22.21 15.80
C LEU A 29 -2.90 -21.35 16.59
N SER A 30 -1.61 -21.40 16.25
CA SER A 30 -0.59 -20.54 16.86
C SER A 30 -0.83 -19.06 16.56
N SER A 31 -1.24 -18.74 15.33
CA SER A 31 -1.55 -17.36 14.91
C SER A 31 -2.78 -16.80 15.65
N ILE A 32 -3.79 -17.63 15.91
CA ILE A 32 -4.97 -17.23 16.68
C ILE A 32 -4.59 -16.99 18.14
N ASN A 33 -3.78 -17.86 18.74
CA ASN A 33 -3.37 -17.72 20.15
C ASN A 33 -2.56 -16.44 20.39
N ASN A 34 -1.63 -16.12 19.48
CA ASN A 34 -0.83 -14.89 19.55
C ASN A 34 -1.70 -13.62 19.48
N ASN A 35 -2.86 -13.68 18.84
CA ASN A 35 -3.79 -12.54 18.77
C ASN A 35 -4.59 -12.37 20.07
N LEU A 36 -4.92 -13.48 20.76
CA LEU A 36 -5.69 -13.42 22.01
C LEU A 36 -4.89 -12.82 23.18
N GLU A 37 -3.57 -13.04 23.23
CA GLU A 37 -2.67 -12.42 24.22
C GLU A 37 -2.59 -10.89 24.02
N ASN A 38 -2.61 -10.43 22.77
CA ASN A 38 -2.64 -9.01 22.44
C ASN A 38 -3.98 -8.36 22.82
N VAL A 39 -5.10 -9.07 22.61
CA VAL A 39 -6.45 -8.60 22.99
C VAL A 39 -6.62 -8.50 24.51
N GLN A 40 -6.08 -9.43 25.31
CA GLN A 40 -6.13 -9.32 26.78
C GLN A 40 -5.26 -8.18 27.32
N LYS A 41 -4.14 -7.89 26.64
CA LYS A 41 -3.27 -6.75 26.96
C LYS A 41 -3.93 -5.41 26.61
N GLU A 42 -4.77 -5.38 25.59
CA GLU A 42 -5.52 -4.20 25.14
C GLU A 42 -6.81 -3.96 25.97
N LEU A 43 -7.38 -5.00 26.58
CA LEU A 43 -8.57 -4.92 27.45
C LEU A 43 -8.31 -4.56 28.92
N GLY A 44 -7.06 -4.31 29.31
CA GLY A 44 -6.76 -3.71 30.63
C GLY A 44 -7.26 -4.51 31.85
N VAL A 45 -7.31 -5.84 31.78
CA VAL A 45 -7.58 -6.66 32.96
C VAL A 45 -6.30 -6.75 33.79
N SER A 46 -6.20 -5.84 34.76
CA SER A 46 -5.27 -5.91 35.87
C SER A 46 -5.59 -7.15 36.72
N GLU A 47 -4.74 -8.18 36.65
CA GLU A 47 -4.69 -9.19 37.70
C GLU A 47 -3.84 -8.65 38.86
N ASN A 48 -4.52 -8.09 39.86
CA ASN A 48 -3.97 -7.99 41.20
C ASN A 48 -4.69 -8.99 42.12
N ASN A 49 -3.88 -9.87 42.70
CA ASN A 49 -4.07 -10.58 43.97
C ASN A 49 -5.01 -11.80 44.02
N ILE A 50 -4.45 -12.98 43.74
CA ILE A 50 -4.52 -14.09 44.70
C ILE A 50 -3.10 -14.66 44.88
N SER A 51 -2.45 -14.22 45.96
CA SER A 51 -1.34 -14.94 46.58
C SER A 51 -1.91 -16.13 47.35
N SER A 52 -1.40 -17.33 47.08
CA SER A 52 -1.31 -18.41 48.06
C SER A 52 -0.27 -19.43 47.60
N SER A 53 0.94 -19.26 48.16
CA SER A 53 1.81 -20.32 48.69
C SER A 53 2.62 -21.19 47.73
N GLU A 54 3.88 -21.47 48.14
CA GLU A 54 4.96 -22.25 47.47
C GLU A 54 5.78 -21.38 46.49
N ASP A 55 7.00 -20.91 46.73
CA ASP A 55 8.09 -21.35 47.59
C ASP A 55 9.00 -20.16 47.95
N ILE A 56 9.14 -19.85 49.25
CA ILE A 56 10.31 -19.15 49.79
C ILE A 56 11.10 -20.19 50.59
N LEU A 57 12.09 -20.83 49.96
CA LEU A 57 13.33 -21.22 50.62
C LEU A 57 14.39 -21.70 49.62
N LYS A 58 15.60 -21.16 49.79
CA LYS A 58 16.92 -21.42 49.15
C LYS A 58 17.33 -20.32 48.19
N ASN A 59 18.48 -19.68 48.32
CA ASN A 59 19.48 -19.67 49.38
C ASN A 59 20.33 -18.43 49.11
N SER A 60 20.61 -17.67 50.15
CA SER A 60 21.65 -16.64 50.20
C SER A 60 23.03 -17.28 50.13
N GLU A 61 23.92 -16.69 49.31
CA GLU A 61 25.40 -16.61 49.40
C GLU A 61 25.86 -16.11 48.02
N SER A 62 26.74 -15.12 47.81
CA SER A 62 27.57 -14.27 48.65
C SER A 62 28.17 -13.17 47.75
N GLN A 63 28.51 -12.03 48.36
CA GLN A 63 29.06 -10.81 47.78
C GLN A 63 30.42 -10.97 47.08
N GLN A 64 30.72 -10.06 46.14
CA GLN A 64 31.97 -9.29 46.17
C GLN A 64 31.81 -7.92 45.48
N ASN A 65 31.92 -6.86 46.30
CA ASN A 65 32.22 -5.48 45.93
C ASN A 65 33.70 -5.35 45.53
N THR A 66 34.04 -4.35 44.70
CA THR A 66 35.03 -3.32 45.05
C THR A 66 34.79 -2.04 44.24
N ASP A 67 34.92 -0.92 44.94
CA ASP A 67 34.60 0.49 44.64
C ASP A 67 35.55 1.20 43.67
N SER A 68 35.14 2.35 43.10
CA SER A 68 35.56 3.69 43.58
C SER A 68 35.19 4.84 42.61
N ASP A 69 34.47 5.83 43.16
CA ASP A 69 34.73 7.30 43.16
C ASP A 69 34.84 8.06 41.82
N THR A 70 33.83 8.85 41.40
CA THR A 70 33.44 10.25 41.73
C THR A 70 34.30 11.38 41.12
N ASN A 71 33.59 12.25 40.37
CA ASN A 71 33.70 13.72 40.21
C ASN A 71 35.02 14.33 39.66
N ASP A 72 34.94 15.11 38.58
CA ASP A 72 34.76 16.57 38.66
C ASP A 72 34.62 17.22 37.26
N ILE A 73 33.87 18.32 37.24
CA ILE A 73 33.53 19.23 36.14
C ILE A 73 34.55 20.37 36.11
N SER A 74 34.91 20.92 34.93
CA SER A 74 34.90 22.38 34.68
C SER A 74 35.71 22.86 33.45
N LYS A 75 35.00 23.63 32.60
CA LYS A 75 35.39 24.91 31.96
C LYS A 75 36.36 24.81 30.76
N GLU A 76 36.20 25.60 29.68
CA GLU A 76 35.97 27.05 29.71
C GLU A 76 35.53 27.64 28.32
N ILE A 77 34.45 28.45 28.35
CA ILE A 77 34.17 29.77 27.69
C ILE A 77 34.18 29.89 26.14
N VAL A 78 33.14 30.33 25.39
CA VAL A 78 32.11 31.43 25.46
C VAL A 78 32.52 32.75 24.76
N ASN A 79 31.54 33.32 24.01
CA ASN A 79 31.37 34.66 23.38
C ASN A 79 31.60 34.70 21.86
N ASN A 80 30.61 34.88 20.95
CA ASN A 80 29.52 35.87 20.76
C ASN A 80 29.97 37.29 20.39
N SER A 81 29.65 37.74 19.16
CA SER A 81 29.20 39.11 18.86
C SER A 81 28.66 39.26 17.42
N ASN A 82 27.53 39.97 17.32
CA ASN A 82 26.73 40.38 16.15
C ASN A 82 27.33 41.56 15.35
N THR A 83 26.59 41.98 14.30
CA THR A 83 26.54 43.30 13.59
C THR A 83 27.48 43.45 12.37
N ASP A 84 27.17 44.11 11.25
CA ASP A 84 25.99 44.84 10.75
C ASP A 84 26.09 45.05 9.22
N ILE A 85 24.94 45.33 8.61
CA ILE A 85 24.58 46.15 7.42
C ILE A 85 25.67 46.71 6.46
N GLY A 86 25.39 46.54 5.15
CA GLY A 86 25.32 47.65 4.18
C GLY A 86 26.51 47.85 3.24
N ASP A 87 26.29 47.67 1.92
CA ASP A 87 26.33 48.79 0.95
C ASP A 87 25.97 48.31 -0.47
N ALA A 88 25.23 49.17 -1.16
CA ALA A 88 24.55 48.96 -2.42
C ALA A 88 25.19 49.78 -3.56
N GLU A 89 24.56 49.69 -4.73
CA GLU A 89 24.71 50.49 -5.96
C GLU A 89 25.77 50.02 -6.97
N ASN A 90 25.58 50.08 -8.29
CA ASN A 90 24.49 50.24 -9.28
C ASN A 90 25.25 50.12 -10.65
N ILE A 91 24.66 49.77 -11.80
CA ILE A 91 24.38 50.72 -12.90
C ILE A 91 23.98 49.92 -14.18
N ASP A 92 22.78 50.23 -14.67
CA ASP A 92 22.27 50.47 -16.04
C ASP A 92 22.21 49.33 -17.09
N GLU A 93 21.04 48.94 -17.64
CA GLU A 93 20.00 49.64 -18.45
C GLU A 93 20.31 49.63 -19.96
N ILE A 94 19.52 48.85 -20.74
CA ILE A 94 19.13 49.14 -22.14
C ILE A 94 17.69 48.62 -22.36
N THR A 95 16.90 49.47 -23.01
CA THR A 95 15.42 49.49 -23.09
C THR A 95 14.96 49.46 -24.56
N GLN A 96 13.67 49.11 -24.77
CA GLN A 96 12.77 49.40 -25.93
C GLN A 96 12.93 48.52 -27.20
N ASP A 97 11.91 48.16 -27.99
CA ASP A 97 10.59 48.78 -28.21
C ASP A 97 9.62 47.82 -28.97
N ASP A 98 8.32 48.13 -28.85
CA ASP A 98 7.29 48.23 -29.91
C ASP A 98 6.06 47.25 -30.05
N SER A 99 4.88 47.89 -29.87
CA SER A 99 3.49 47.75 -30.39
C SER A 99 2.87 46.39 -30.77
N SER A 100 1.75 45.93 -30.17
CA SER A 100 0.31 46.35 -30.16
C SER A 100 -0.54 45.88 -31.35
N LEU A 101 -1.65 45.15 -31.10
CA LEU A 101 -3.01 45.43 -31.62
C LEU A 101 -4.11 44.41 -31.21
N ASN A 102 -5.15 44.96 -30.58
CA ASN A 102 -6.60 44.70 -30.66
C ASN A 102 -7.26 43.32 -30.40
N THR A 103 -8.00 43.30 -29.28
CA THR A 103 -9.43 42.99 -29.10
C THR A 103 -10.24 42.50 -30.31
N GLU A 104 -10.87 41.33 -30.17
CA GLU A 104 -12.28 41.13 -30.48
C GLU A 104 -12.93 40.24 -29.40
N GLU A 105 -14.07 40.71 -28.90
CA GLU A 105 -15.02 39.98 -28.06
C GLU A 105 -15.51 38.71 -28.76
N ILE A 106 -15.50 37.59 -28.05
CA ILE A 106 -16.54 36.57 -28.24
C ILE A 106 -17.07 36.21 -26.86
N ASN A 107 -18.13 36.93 -26.47
CA ASN A 107 -19.10 36.38 -25.54
C ASN A 107 -19.77 35.20 -26.24
N SER A 108 -19.52 34.00 -25.72
CA SER A 108 -20.45 32.90 -25.86
C SER A 108 -20.57 32.22 -24.51
N GLU A 109 -21.54 32.68 -23.72
CA GLU A 109 -22.29 31.78 -22.85
C GLU A 109 -22.80 30.62 -23.71
N ILE A 110 -22.10 29.50 -23.63
CA ILE A 110 -22.64 28.20 -23.98
C ILE A 110 -22.59 27.42 -22.68
N THR A 111 -23.71 27.50 -21.97
CA THR A 111 -24.16 26.52 -20.99
C THR A 111 -24.12 25.14 -21.62
N ASN A 112 -23.11 24.37 -21.28
CA ASN A 112 -23.13 22.92 -21.37
C ASN A 112 -22.38 22.39 -20.15
N GLU A 113 -23.12 22.21 -19.05
CA GLU A 113 -22.75 21.27 -18.00
C GLU A 113 -22.68 19.87 -18.62
N SER A 114 -21.53 19.56 -19.21
CA SER A 114 -21.09 18.21 -19.46
C SER A 114 -19.77 18.11 -18.71
N SER A 115 -19.84 17.85 -17.41
CA SER A 115 -18.67 17.42 -16.65
C SER A 115 -18.22 16.09 -17.25
N SER A 116 -17.38 16.15 -18.27
CA SER A 116 -16.68 15.01 -18.81
C SER A 116 -15.85 14.44 -17.66
N PHE A 117 -16.30 13.34 -17.08
CA PHE A 117 -15.48 12.51 -16.21
C PHE A 117 -14.38 11.88 -17.08
N GLU A 118 -13.40 12.69 -17.46
CA GLU A 118 -12.25 12.29 -18.27
C GLU A 118 -11.03 12.03 -17.39
N ASP A 119 -11.25 11.73 -16.10
CA ASP A 119 -10.19 11.36 -15.20
C ASP A 119 -9.95 9.85 -15.26
N HIS A 120 -8.85 9.49 -15.91
CA HIS A 120 -8.30 8.14 -15.93
C HIS A 120 -7.11 8.06 -14.99
N TYR A 121 -7.17 7.18 -13.99
CA TYR A 121 -6.12 6.99 -12.99
C TYR A 121 -5.38 5.66 -13.17
N ASN A 122 -4.09 5.66 -12.88
CA ASN A 122 -3.21 4.49 -12.99
C ASN A 122 -2.52 4.19 -11.65
N ILE A 123 -2.62 2.95 -11.20
CA ILE A 123 -1.94 2.42 -10.01
C ILE A 123 -0.94 1.36 -10.48
N TYR A 124 0.36 1.55 -10.23
CA TYR A 124 1.40 0.62 -10.70
C TYR A 124 1.93 -0.27 -9.57
N PHE A 125 2.25 -1.51 -9.93
CA PHE A 125 2.64 -2.56 -9.00
C PHE A 125 4.04 -3.10 -9.28
N ASP A 126 4.67 -3.59 -8.21
CA ASP A 126 5.92 -4.36 -8.35
C ASP A 126 5.67 -5.71 -9.02
N ALA A 127 6.76 -6.36 -9.44
CA ALA A 127 6.70 -7.72 -9.93
C ALA A 127 6.07 -8.63 -8.86
N ASP A 128 5.21 -9.54 -9.31
CA ASP A 128 4.57 -10.57 -8.48
C ASP A 128 3.80 -10.04 -7.27
N SER A 129 3.35 -8.78 -7.35
CA SER A 129 2.68 -8.08 -6.28
C SER A 129 1.36 -7.46 -6.74
N TYR A 130 0.45 -7.38 -5.79
CA TYR A 130 -0.80 -6.60 -5.81
C TYR A 130 -0.88 -5.66 -4.61
N ILE A 131 0.23 -5.35 -3.95
CA ILE A 131 0.25 -4.40 -2.83
C ILE A 131 0.22 -2.97 -3.38
N ILE A 132 -0.77 -2.19 -2.94
CA ILE A 132 -0.88 -0.77 -3.29
C ILE A 132 0.24 0.00 -2.59
N LYS A 133 1.04 0.74 -3.35
CA LYS A 133 2.11 1.59 -2.79
C LYS A 133 1.52 2.84 -2.15
N GLU A 134 2.13 3.29 -1.05
CA GLU A 134 1.65 4.44 -0.25
C GLU A 134 1.36 5.69 -1.08
N LYS A 135 2.22 5.99 -2.05
CA LYS A 135 2.08 7.14 -2.96
C LYS A 135 0.75 7.21 -3.73
N TYR A 136 0.03 6.09 -3.85
CA TYR A 136 -1.22 6.02 -4.59
C TYR A 136 -2.46 6.29 -3.73
N PHE A 137 -2.38 6.26 -2.39
CA PHE A 137 -3.55 6.47 -1.54
C PHE A 137 -4.17 7.86 -1.75
N SER A 138 -3.35 8.90 -1.93
CA SER A 138 -3.85 10.26 -2.22
C SER A 138 -4.63 10.35 -3.54
N ILE A 139 -4.35 9.49 -4.52
CA ILE A 139 -5.10 9.40 -5.78
C ILE A 139 -6.41 8.64 -5.54
N LEU A 140 -6.35 7.52 -4.81
CA LEU A 140 -7.55 6.74 -4.48
C LEU A 140 -8.54 7.55 -3.63
N ASP A 141 -8.06 8.39 -2.73
CA ASP A 141 -8.90 9.26 -1.90
C ASP A 141 -9.61 10.33 -2.73
N LYS A 142 -8.97 10.84 -3.79
CA LYS A 142 -9.63 11.74 -4.76
C LYS A 142 -10.77 11.03 -5.48
N VAL A 143 -10.52 9.82 -5.99
CA VAL A 143 -11.57 9.00 -6.63
C VAL A 143 -12.72 8.72 -5.66
N ILE A 144 -12.43 8.45 -4.38
CA ILE A 144 -13.46 8.28 -3.35
C ILE A 144 -14.28 9.56 -3.16
N ALA A 145 -13.65 10.73 -3.13
CA ALA A 145 -14.36 12.00 -3.00
C ALA A 145 -15.30 12.22 -4.20
N ASP A 146 -14.83 11.97 -5.42
CA ASP A 146 -15.64 12.09 -6.63
C ASP A 146 -16.82 11.13 -6.62
N LEU A 147 -16.59 9.88 -6.19
CA LEU A 147 -17.64 8.87 -6.05
C LEU A 147 -18.65 9.24 -4.95
N LYS A 148 -18.23 9.86 -3.85
CA LYS A 148 -19.17 10.27 -2.80
C LYS A 148 -20.05 11.43 -3.22
N ASN A 149 -19.53 12.31 -4.07
CA ASN A 149 -20.24 13.50 -4.54
C ASN A 149 -21.13 13.24 -5.77
N ASN A 150 -20.92 12.12 -6.47
CA ASN A 150 -21.60 11.82 -7.72
C ASN A 150 -22.12 10.37 -7.76
N ASP A 151 -23.32 10.18 -8.29
CA ASP A 151 -23.88 8.84 -8.54
C ASP A 151 -23.37 8.28 -9.88
N VAL A 152 -22.09 7.90 -9.87
CA VAL A 152 -21.38 7.36 -11.03
C VAL A 152 -20.77 6.01 -10.70
N ILE A 153 -20.62 5.19 -11.75
CA ILE A 153 -19.97 3.88 -11.72
C ILE A 153 -18.54 4.06 -12.25
N ILE A 154 -17.58 3.40 -11.60
CA ILE A 154 -16.22 3.28 -12.12
C ILE A 154 -15.95 1.86 -12.57
N VAL A 155 -15.02 1.73 -13.51
CA VAL A 155 -14.39 0.47 -13.86
C VAL A 155 -12.98 0.45 -13.27
N VAL A 156 -12.63 -0.67 -12.66
CA VAL A 156 -11.31 -0.96 -12.11
C VAL A 156 -10.75 -2.14 -12.90
N GLU A 157 -9.83 -1.86 -13.81
CA GLU A 157 -9.24 -2.83 -14.72
C GLU A 157 -7.84 -3.23 -14.26
N GLY A 158 -7.65 -4.50 -13.92
CA GLY A 158 -6.35 -5.05 -13.61
C GLY A 158 -5.62 -5.48 -14.87
N ASN A 159 -4.30 -5.28 -14.88
CA ASN A 159 -3.40 -5.71 -15.95
C ASN A 159 -2.20 -6.47 -15.36
N TYR A 160 -1.70 -7.48 -16.08
CA TYR A 160 -0.53 -8.27 -15.67
C TYR A 160 0.79 -7.61 -16.11
N ASN A 161 1.57 -8.15 -17.04
CA ASN A 161 2.83 -7.52 -17.45
C ASN A 161 3.02 -7.48 -18.98
N GLY A 162 2.08 -8.04 -19.75
CA GLY A 162 2.10 -8.08 -21.21
C GLY A 162 3.01 -9.16 -21.80
N ALA A 163 3.78 -9.87 -20.97
CA ALA A 163 4.63 -10.97 -21.41
C ALA A 163 3.80 -12.26 -21.47
N PHE A 164 3.62 -12.80 -22.67
CA PHE A 164 2.96 -14.08 -22.94
C PHE A 164 3.77 -15.29 -22.43
N ASP A 165 4.09 -15.33 -21.14
CA ASP A 165 4.63 -16.51 -20.47
C ASP A 165 3.70 -16.93 -19.33
N HIS A 166 2.53 -17.42 -19.73
CA HIS A 166 1.51 -17.98 -18.84
C HIS A 166 1.99 -19.19 -18.01
N LYS A 167 3.25 -19.65 -18.17
CA LYS A 167 3.75 -20.85 -17.50
C LYS A 167 4.25 -20.60 -16.07
N LYS A 168 4.41 -19.35 -15.62
CA LYS A 168 5.12 -19.06 -14.36
C LYS A 168 4.24 -18.79 -13.13
N TYR A 169 2.93 -18.54 -13.28
CA TYR A 169 2.06 -18.15 -12.16
C TYR A 169 0.79 -19.00 -12.03
N LEU A 170 0.94 -20.34 -12.12
CA LEU A 170 -0.14 -21.34 -12.13
C LEU A 170 -1.22 -21.23 -11.02
N PHE A 171 -1.05 -20.38 -10.00
CA PHE A 171 -1.93 -20.34 -8.82
C PHE A 171 -2.44 -18.95 -8.42
N ILE A 172 -1.92 -17.84 -8.98
CA ILE A 172 -2.33 -16.49 -8.60
C ILE A 172 -2.62 -15.64 -9.85
N ASP A 173 -3.87 -15.24 -10.01
CA ASP A 173 -4.27 -14.29 -11.04
C ASP A 173 -3.92 -12.87 -10.56
N LEU A 174 -2.69 -12.42 -10.85
CA LEU A 174 -2.19 -11.12 -10.40
C LEU A 174 -3.01 -9.96 -10.97
N SER A 175 -3.51 -10.10 -12.19
CA SER A 175 -4.31 -9.06 -12.84
C SER A 175 -5.62 -8.86 -12.10
N LEU A 176 -6.37 -9.94 -11.85
CA LEU A 176 -7.59 -9.89 -11.05
C LEU A 176 -7.32 -9.38 -9.62
N ASN A 177 -6.27 -9.87 -8.94
CA ASN A 177 -5.98 -9.45 -7.58
C ASN A 177 -5.65 -7.96 -7.48
N ARG A 178 -4.93 -7.40 -8.46
CA ARG A 178 -4.66 -5.95 -8.53
C ARG A 178 -5.94 -5.12 -8.62
N ALA A 179 -6.90 -5.55 -9.45
CA ALA A 179 -8.20 -4.90 -9.52
C ALA A 179 -9.00 -5.05 -8.20
N LEU A 180 -8.98 -6.24 -7.61
CA LEU A 180 -9.71 -6.53 -6.38
C LEU A 180 -9.20 -5.75 -5.18
N VAL A 181 -7.88 -5.57 -5.01
CA VAL A 181 -7.37 -4.77 -3.89
C VAL A 181 -7.77 -3.30 -3.99
N VAL A 182 -7.82 -2.75 -5.20
CA VAL A 182 -8.26 -1.36 -5.43
C VAL A 182 -9.77 -1.26 -5.18
N LYS A 183 -10.56 -2.21 -5.68
CA LYS A 183 -12.00 -2.29 -5.37
C LYS A 183 -12.26 -2.37 -3.86
N ASN A 184 -11.55 -3.26 -3.16
CA ASN A 184 -11.73 -3.43 -1.72
C ASN A 184 -11.36 -2.15 -0.96
N TYR A 185 -10.29 -1.46 -1.36
CA TYR A 185 -9.96 -0.15 -0.78
C TYR A 185 -11.13 0.84 -0.89
N PHE A 186 -11.81 0.90 -2.04
CA PHE A 186 -12.98 1.77 -2.21
C PHE A 186 -14.17 1.32 -1.36
N ILE A 187 -14.44 0.02 -1.27
CA ILE A 187 -15.53 -0.53 -0.44
C ILE A 187 -15.29 -0.24 1.03
N ASP A 188 -14.07 -0.49 1.52
CA ASP A 188 -13.67 -0.24 2.91
C ASP A 188 -13.78 1.25 3.27
N ASN A 189 -13.74 2.15 2.28
CA ASN A 189 -13.92 3.58 2.42
C ASN A 189 -15.35 4.09 2.13
N GLY A 190 -16.31 3.17 2.04
CA GLY A 190 -17.74 3.46 2.01
C GLY A 190 -18.35 3.64 0.62
N ILE A 191 -17.68 3.18 -0.45
CA ILE A 191 -18.27 3.12 -1.79
C ILE A 191 -19.07 1.82 -1.94
N ASP A 192 -20.30 1.90 -2.42
CA ASP A 192 -21.12 0.72 -2.71
C ASP A 192 -20.44 -0.17 -3.76
N ALA A 193 -20.33 -1.47 -3.49
CA ALA A 193 -19.67 -2.43 -4.37
C ALA A 193 -20.32 -2.53 -5.77
N ASN A 194 -21.60 -2.19 -5.91
CA ASN A 194 -22.34 -2.16 -7.18
C ASN A 194 -21.91 -0.99 -8.08
N ARG A 195 -21.23 0.02 -7.52
CA ARG A 195 -20.68 1.16 -8.26
C ARG A 195 -19.27 0.92 -8.79
N ILE A 196 -18.73 -0.28 -8.58
CA ILE A 196 -17.36 -0.64 -8.95
C ILE A 196 -17.38 -1.92 -9.78
N GLU A 197 -17.21 -1.77 -11.08
CA GLU A 197 -17.04 -2.87 -12.02
C GLU A 197 -15.56 -3.31 -12.04
N VAL A 198 -15.31 -4.61 -12.03
CA VAL A 198 -13.95 -5.17 -12.08
C VAL A 198 -13.72 -5.83 -13.43
N VAL A 199 -12.63 -5.46 -14.08
CA VAL A 199 -12.16 -6.12 -15.31
C VAL A 199 -10.83 -6.80 -15.01
N ASN A 200 -10.77 -8.10 -15.28
CA ASN A 200 -9.51 -8.84 -15.27
C ASN A 200 -8.99 -8.91 -16.71
N ASN A 201 -8.02 -8.08 -17.06
CA ASN A 201 -7.52 -8.01 -18.44
C ASN A 201 -6.35 -8.96 -18.73
N GLU A 202 -5.77 -9.60 -17.70
CA GLU A 202 -4.52 -10.36 -17.83
C GLU A 202 -3.47 -9.60 -18.69
N ASP A 203 -3.05 -10.17 -19.82
CA ASP A 203 -2.10 -9.60 -20.78
C ASP A 203 -2.74 -9.15 -22.10
N ARG A 204 -4.07 -8.95 -22.13
CA ARG A 204 -4.78 -8.73 -23.39
C ARG A 204 -4.60 -7.32 -23.96
N ASN A 205 -4.44 -6.31 -23.10
CA ASN A 205 -4.17 -4.91 -23.52
C ASN A 205 -2.88 -4.37 -22.87
N PRO A 206 -1.70 -4.86 -23.28
CA PRO A 206 -0.46 -4.28 -22.80
C PRO A 206 -0.25 -2.88 -23.41
N ILE A 207 0.25 -1.93 -22.63
CA ILE A 207 0.64 -0.59 -23.12
C ILE A 207 1.67 -0.77 -24.24
N ASN A 208 2.58 -1.72 -24.06
CA ASN A 208 3.61 -2.07 -25.01
C ASN A 208 4.00 -3.54 -24.85
N LYS A 209 4.62 -4.12 -25.89
CA LYS A 209 5.05 -5.54 -25.91
C LYS A 209 6.56 -5.72 -25.69
N ASP A 210 7.26 -4.68 -25.23
CA ASP A 210 8.68 -4.78 -24.91
C ASP A 210 8.85 -5.52 -23.57
N ASN A 211 9.80 -6.46 -23.56
CA ASN A 211 10.10 -7.31 -22.41
C ASN A 211 11.19 -6.73 -21.50
N SER A 212 11.62 -5.47 -21.73
CA SER A 212 12.49 -4.76 -20.78
C SER A 212 11.78 -4.54 -19.45
N ASP A 213 12.51 -4.64 -18.33
CA ASP A 213 11.93 -4.54 -16.98
C ASP A 213 11.15 -3.24 -16.75
N LEU A 214 11.65 -2.14 -17.33
CA LEU A 214 10.99 -0.84 -17.31
C LEU A 214 9.61 -0.92 -17.96
N GLN A 215 9.52 -1.51 -19.15
CA GLN A 215 8.28 -1.57 -19.91
C GLN A 215 7.27 -2.55 -19.32
N LEU A 216 7.75 -3.69 -18.83
CA LEU A 216 6.94 -4.61 -18.04
C LEU A 216 6.38 -3.93 -16.79
N SER A 217 7.11 -2.99 -16.18
CA SER A 217 6.63 -2.24 -15.01
C SER A 217 5.44 -1.32 -15.30
N LEU A 218 5.40 -0.76 -16.50
CA LEU A 218 4.27 0.06 -16.95
C LEU A 218 3.04 -0.80 -17.21
N ASN A 219 3.22 -2.04 -17.67
CA ASN A 219 2.09 -2.95 -17.87
C ASN A 219 1.48 -3.46 -16.56
N ARG A 220 2.28 -3.55 -15.47
CA ARG A 220 1.83 -3.94 -14.13
C ARG A 220 1.02 -2.83 -13.46
N ARG A 221 -0.24 -2.71 -13.85
CA ARG A 221 -1.10 -1.61 -13.41
C ARG A 221 -2.55 -2.01 -13.17
N THR A 222 -3.24 -1.14 -12.44
CA THR A 222 -4.69 -1.03 -12.42
C THR A 222 -5.09 0.31 -13.00
N GLU A 223 -6.00 0.27 -13.97
CA GLU A 223 -6.65 1.43 -14.57
C GLU A 223 -7.99 1.69 -13.89
N ILE A 224 -8.29 2.95 -13.62
CA ILE A 224 -9.54 3.38 -12.99
C ILE A 224 -10.12 4.48 -13.84
N TYR A 225 -11.35 4.29 -14.31
CA TYR A 225 -12.04 5.28 -15.14
C TYR A 225 -13.54 5.25 -14.89
N PHE A 226 -14.17 6.41 -15.06
CA PHE A 226 -15.61 6.55 -14.90
C PHE A 226 -16.34 5.99 -16.12
N LYS A 227 -17.40 5.22 -15.87
CA LYS A 227 -18.26 4.68 -16.92
C LYS A 227 -19.09 5.82 -17.50
N LYS A 228 -18.90 6.12 -18.78
CA LYS A 228 -19.70 7.13 -19.47
C LYS A 228 -21.17 6.73 -19.42
N LYS A 229 -22.03 7.64 -18.95
CA LYS A 229 -23.48 7.47 -19.05
C LYS A 229 -23.84 7.49 -20.54
N ILE A 230 -24.48 6.41 -21.01
CA ILE A 230 -25.07 6.40 -22.35
C ILE A 230 -26.43 7.06 -22.16
N ASP A 231 -26.54 8.30 -22.61
CA ASP A 231 -27.80 9.04 -22.68
C ASP A 231 -28.72 8.49 -23.78
#